data_AF-A0A0N1NV14-F1
#
_entry.id   AF-A0A0N1NV14-F1
#
_cell.length_a   1.000
_cell.length_b   1.000
_cell.length_c   1.000
_cell.angle_alpha   90.00
_cell.angle_beta   90.00
_cell.angle_gamma   90.00
#
_symmetry.space_group_name_H-M   'P 1'
#
loop_
_entity.id
_entity.type
_entity.pdbx_description
1 polymer ?
#
loop_
_entity_poly.entity_id
_entity_poly.type
_entity_poly.pdbx_seq_one_letter_code
_entity_poly.pdbx_strand_id
1 'polypeptide(L)'
;MSASTDQQAETLARRTALIALRRQRPKISFSSDEVLALGYSSDSAARKDFYRALEQRRKDLKIEVTAFREEQNEIIDQLLETHLPPAVDGDIKASELVLKLLERQAKLNGWEEALKAELSGPNGGPVPIRGASLAQLRELIRTAGDPDEDDEEEDLGDDTDGDADDDSDDA
;
A
#
# COMPACT_ATOMS: atom_id res chain seq x y z
N MET A 1 24.37 7.57 30.99
CA MET A 1 25.51 8.01 30.16
C MET A 1 25.20 7.59 28.73
N SER A 2 24.88 8.53 27.84
CA SER A 2 24.68 8.23 26.41
C SER A 2 26.03 7.85 25.78
N ALA A 3 26.01 6.92 24.82
CA ALA A 3 27.20 6.59 24.05
C ALA A 3 27.67 7.80 23.21
N SER A 4 28.97 7.93 22.99
CA SER A 4 29.52 8.98 22.11
C SER A 4 28.93 8.86 20.69
N THR A 5 28.85 9.96 19.96
CA THR A 5 28.35 10.01 18.57
C THR A 5 29.05 8.98 17.68
N ASP A 6 30.36 8.80 17.87
CA ASP A 6 31.17 7.83 17.12
C ASP A 6 30.77 6.38 17.42
N GLN A 7 30.53 6.05 18.69
CA GLN A 7 30.09 4.72 19.12
C GLN A 7 28.68 4.39 18.58
N GLN A 8 27.83 5.41 18.44
CA GLN A 8 26.52 5.26 17.82
C GLN A 8 26.66 4.99 16.32
N ALA A 9 27.54 5.72 15.63
CA ALA A 9 27.81 5.50 14.21
C ALA A 9 28.36 4.11 13.91
N GLU A 10 29.32 3.61 14.71
CA GLU A 10 29.85 2.25 14.59
C GLU A 10 28.76 1.19 14.81
N THR A 11 27.91 1.40 15.82
CA THR A 11 26.79 0.50 16.09
C THR A 11 25.80 0.46 14.94
N LEU A 12 25.48 1.63 14.35
CA LEU A 12 24.61 1.74 13.18
C LEU A 12 25.21 1.08 11.93
N ALA A 13 26.51 1.24 11.70
CA ALA A 13 27.21 0.62 10.57
C ALA A 13 27.16 -0.91 10.66
N ARG A 14 27.51 -1.47 11.82
CA ARG A 14 27.45 -2.92 12.09
C ARG A 14 26.04 -3.48 11.95
N ARG A 15 25.04 -2.77 12.47
CA ARG A 15 23.63 -3.15 12.36
C ARG A 15 23.14 -3.14 10.91
N THR A 16 23.50 -2.11 10.16
CA THR A 16 23.16 -1.97 8.73
C THR A 16 23.73 -3.12 7.92
N ALA A 17 25.00 -3.46 8.15
CA ALA A 17 25.66 -4.60 7.52
C ALA A 17 24.97 -5.93 7.87
N LEU A 18 24.60 -6.16 9.14
CA LEU A 18 23.89 -7.38 9.54
C LEU A 18 22.51 -7.52 8.86
N ILE A 19 21.76 -6.42 8.77
CA ILE A 19 20.46 -6.42 8.08
C ILE A 19 20.63 -6.69 6.59
N ALA A 20 21.61 -6.08 5.93
CA ALA A 20 21.91 -6.32 4.53
C ALA A 20 22.26 -7.80 4.27
N LEU A 21 23.12 -8.38 5.12
CA LEU A 21 23.52 -9.78 5.03
C LEU A 21 22.32 -10.73 5.14
N ARG A 22 21.40 -10.48 6.08
CA ARG A 22 20.19 -11.30 6.24
C ARG A 22 19.17 -11.09 5.13
N ARG A 23 19.11 -9.91 4.52
CA ARG A 23 18.25 -9.69 3.33
C ARG A 23 18.69 -10.52 2.14
N GLN A 24 20.01 -10.59 1.91
CA GLN A 24 20.57 -11.40 0.82
C GLN A 24 20.48 -12.90 1.13
N ARG A 25 20.71 -13.29 2.38
CA ARG A 25 20.66 -14.70 2.82
C ARG A 25 19.77 -14.86 4.06
N PRO A 26 18.45 -15.03 3.88
CA PRO A 26 17.49 -15.10 4.99
C PRO A 26 17.73 -16.20 6.00
N LYS A 27 18.45 -17.28 5.62
CA LYS A 27 18.69 -18.46 6.47
C LYS A 27 20.07 -18.50 7.13
N ILE A 28 20.89 -17.45 7.01
CA ILE A 28 22.21 -17.43 7.67
C ILE A 28 22.09 -17.61 9.19
N SER A 29 22.97 -18.42 9.79
CA SER A 29 23.04 -18.52 11.25
C SER A 29 23.62 -17.24 11.85
N PHE A 30 23.16 -16.83 13.04
CA PHE A 30 23.80 -15.71 13.76
C PHE A 30 25.15 -16.10 14.36
N SER A 31 25.45 -17.40 14.39
CA SER A 31 26.71 -17.98 14.86
C SER A 31 27.75 -18.14 13.75
N SER A 32 27.44 -17.72 12.52
CA SER A 32 28.38 -17.87 11.41
C SER A 32 29.56 -16.90 11.55
N ASP A 33 30.74 -17.33 11.10
CA ASP A 33 31.95 -16.52 11.14
C ASP A 33 31.76 -15.17 10.46
N GLU A 34 31.00 -15.13 9.36
CA GLU A 34 30.67 -13.89 8.66
C GLU A 34 29.84 -12.89 9.50
N VAL A 35 28.92 -13.39 10.33
CA VAL A 35 28.13 -12.52 11.23
C VAL A 35 28.99 -12.04 12.38
N LEU A 36 29.81 -12.92 12.95
CA LEU A 36 30.72 -12.57 14.03
C LEU A 36 31.82 -11.59 13.58
N ALA A 37 32.27 -11.70 12.32
CA ALA A 37 33.21 -10.78 11.69
C ALA A 37 32.70 -9.34 11.58
N LEU A 38 31.39 -9.11 11.71
CA LEU A 38 30.82 -7.76 11.83
C LEU A 38 31.11 -7.10 13.18
N GLY A 39 31.82 -7.77 14.09
CA GLY A 39 32.20 -7.24 15.40
C GLY A 39 31.16 -7.47 16.48
N TYR A 40 30.37 -8.55 16.38
CA TYR A 40 29.51 -8.99 17.49
C TYR A 40 30.28 -9.91 18.43
N SER A 41 30.10 -9.70 19.74
CA SER A 41 30.76 -10.51 20.77
C SER A 41 30.22 -11.94 20.85
N SER A 42 28.99 -12.18 20.37
CA SER A 42 28.33 -13.49 20.37
C SER A 42 27.13 -13.53 19.42
N ASP A 43 26.69 -14.73 19.08
CA ASP A 43 25.42 -15.00 18.38
C ASP A 43 24.23 -14.29 19.03
N SER A 44 24.14 -14.39 20.36
CA SER A 44 23.06 -13.76 21.14
C SER A 44 23.07 -12.24 21.00
N ALA A 45 24.25 -11.62 20.99
CA ALA A 45 24.39 -10.18 20.79
C ALA A 45 23.92 -9.76 19.39
N ALA A 46 24.33 -10.50 18.34
CA ALA A 46 23.91 -10.25 16.96
C ALA A 46 22.40 -10.41 16.79
N ARG A 47 21.84 -11.50 17.31
CA ARG A 47 20.40 -11.78 17.27
C ARG A 47 19.60 -10.69 17.98
N LYS A 48 20.01 -10.30 19.19
CA LYS A 48 19.33 -9.27 19.98
C LYS A 48 19.38 -7.92 19.28
N ASP A 49 20.52 -7.53 18.73
CA ASP A 49 20.64 -6.26 18.00
C ASP A 49 19.79 -6.26 16.73
N PHE A 50 19.79 -7.36 15.98
CA PHE A 50 18.96 -7.52 14.79
C PHE A 50 17.46 -7.35 15.09
N TYR A 51 16.93 -8.07 16.08
CA TYR A 51 15.50 -7.96 16.42
C TYR A 51 15.14 -6.58 16.98
N ARG A 52 16.01 -5.97 17.78
CA ARG A 52 15.82 -4.59 18.26
C ARG A 52 15.78 -3.60 17.11
N ALA A 53 16.67 -3.75 16.12
CA ALA A 53 16.68 -2.90 14.94
C ALA A 53 15.39 -3.03 14.13
N LEU A 54 14.89 -4.26 13.95
CA LEU A 54 13.62 -4.49 13.25
C LEU A 54 12.42 -3.92 14.02
N GLU A 55 12.40 -4.09 15.33
CA GLU A 55 11.34 -3.55 16.18
C GLU A 55 11.33 -2.03 16.14
N GLN A 56 12.51 -1.40 16.24
CA GLN A 56 12.61 0.06 16.14
C GLN A 56 12.13 0.54 14.78
N ARG A 57 12.59 -0.06 13.68
CA ARG A 57 12.12 0.29 12.34
C ARG A 57 10.61 0.14 12.18
N ARG A 58 10.01 -0.90 12.77
CA ARG A 58 8.55 -1.07 12.76
C ARG A 58 7.84 0.04 13.53
N LYS A 59 8.41 0.49 14.66
CA LYS A 59 7.88 1.63 15.42
C LYS A 59 8.00 2.93 14.63
N ASP A 60 9.15 3.18 14.01
CA ASP A 60 9.40 4.37 13.20
C ASP A 60 8.41 4.42 12.02
N LEU A 61 8.27 3.32 11.28
CA LEU A 61 7.28 3.21 10.19
C LEU A 61 5.84 3.38 10.69
N LYS A 62 5.51 2.87 11.88
CA LYS A 62 4.18 3.06 12.46
C LYS A 62 3.93 4.54 12.77
N ILE A 63 4.93 5.25 13.31
CA ILE A 63 4.84 6.68 13.58
C ILE A 63 4.63 7.46 12.28
N GLU A 64 5.39 7.15 11.22
CA GLU A 64 5.23 7.77 9.90
C GLU A 64 3.82 7.54 9.32
N VAL A 65 3.32 6.31 9.39
CA VAL A 65 1.96 5.98 8.92
C VAL A 65 0.89 6.71 9.74
N THR A 66 1.07 6.83 11.06
CA THR A 66 0.16 7.57 11.92
C THR A 66 0.17 9.06 11.57
N ALA A 67 1.34 9.69 11.44
CA ALA A 67 1.45 11.10 11.07
C ALA A 67 0.82 11.39 9.70
N PHE A 68 1.04 10.52 8.72
CA PHE A 68 0.39 10.63 7.41
C PHE A 68 -1.14 10.54 7.52
N ARG A 69 -1.67 9.61 8.34
CA ARG A 69 -3.12 9.52 8.57
C ARG A 69 -3.69 10.76 9.23
N GLU A 70 -2.97 11.34 10.20
CA GLU A 70 -3.37 12.59 10.86
C GLU A 70 -3.45 13.75 9.86
N GLU A 71 -2.40 13.97 9.07
CA GLU A 71 -2.39 15.01 8.03
C GLU A 71 -3.53 14.84 7.01
N GLN A 72 -3.75 13.60 6.55
CA GLN A 72 -4.84 13.34 5.60
C GLN A 72 -6.23 13.52 6.23
N ASN A 73 -6.41 13.17 7.50
CA ASN A 73 -7.66 13.43 8.22
C ASN A 73 -7.91 14.94 8.34
N GLU A 74 -6.88 15.74 8.69
CA GLU A 74 -7.02 17.20 8.77
C GLU A 74 -7.46 17.83 7.44
N ILE A 75 -6.92 17.36 6.31
CA ILE A 75 -7.33 17.81 4.98
C ILE A 75 -8.79 17.43 4.71
N ILE A 76 -9.18 16.19 5.01
CA ILE A 76 -10.56 15.72 4.80
C ILE A 76 -11.54 16.50 5.69
N ASP A 77 -11.19 16.75 6.94
CA ASP A 77 -12.02 17.49 7.88
C ASP A 77 -12.24 18.94 7.41
N GLN A 78 -11.20 19.62 6.90
CA GLN A 78 -11.35 20.96 6.30
C GLN A 78 -12.28 20.98 5.08
N LEU A 79 -12.19 19.95 4.22
CA LEU A 79 -13.08 19.81 3.07
C LEU A 79 -14.52 19.52 3.52
N LEU A 80 -14.71 18.68 4.53
CA LEU A 80 -16.01 18.39 5.10
C LEU A 80 -16.63 19.65 5.74
N GLU A 81 -15.88 20.42 6.52
CA GLU A 81 -16.34 21.69 7.09
C GLU A 81 -16.85 22.66 6.01
N THR A 82 -16.18 22.69 4.85
CA THR A 82 -16.53 23.56 3.73
C THR A 82 -17.78 23.08 2.98
N HIS A 83 -17.91 21.77 2.74
CA HIS A 83 -18.91 21.21 1.83
C HIS A 83 -20.12 20.58 2.54
N LEU A 84 -20.05 20.31 3.84
CA LEU A 84 -21.17 19.77 4.61
C LEU A 84 -22.35 20.74 4.73
N PRO A 85 -22.18 22.05 5.00
CA PRO A 85 -23.31 22.98 5.04
C PRO A 85 -24.14 23.01 3.75
N PRO A 86 -23.58 23.23 2.54
CA PRO A 86 -24.38 23.21 1.32
C PRO A 86 -24.99 21.85 1.00
N ALA A 87 -24.34 20.74 1.39
CA ALA A 87 -24.91 19.40 1.26
C ALA A 87 -26.18 19.24 2.11
N VAL A 88 -26.16 19.70 3.37
CA VAL A 88 -27.32 19.68 4.27
C VAL A 88 -28.44 20.60 3.78
N ASP A 89 -28.08 21.71 3.13
CA ASP A 89 -29.03 22.64 2.52
C ASP A 89 -29.65 22.12 1.20
N GLY A 90 -29.26 20.92 0.74
CA GLY A 90 -29.87 20.22 -0.38
C GLY A 90 -29.13 20.33 -1.70
N ASP A 91 -27.89 20.83 -1.72
CA ASP A 91 -27.03 20.74 -2.91
C ASP A 91 -26.60 19.28 -3.12
N ILE A 92 -27.11 18.68 -4.20
CA ILE A 92 -26.87 17.28 -4.59
C ILE A 92 -25.37 17.05 -4.87
N LYS A 93 -24.68 18.00 -5.52
CA LYS A 93 -23.25 17.85 -5.84
C LYS A 93 -22.40 17.90 -4.58
N ALA A 94 -22.74 18.79 -3.65
CA ALA A 94 -22.08 18.85 -2.35
C ALA A 94 -22.32 17.56 -1.55
N SER A 95 -23.54 17.01 -1.60
CA SER A 95 -23.89 15.75 -0.94
C SER A 95 -23.08 14.57 -1.46
N GLU A 96 -22.94 14.44 -2.78
CA GLU A 96 -22.10 13.39 -3.39
C GLU A 96 -20.63 13.54 -2.98
N LEU A 97 -20.10 14.76 -2.94
CA LEU A 97 -18.73 15.03 -2.53
C LEU A 97 -18.51 14.66 -1.06
N VAL A 98 -19.42 15.07 -0.17
CA VAL A 98 -19.35 14.75 1.27
C VAL A 98 -19.38 13.24 1.49
N LEU A 99 -20.24 12.50 0.78
CA LEU A 99 -20.29 11.04 0.88
C LEU A 99 -18.95 10.39 0.47
N LYS A 100 -18.34 10.86 -0.63
CA LYS A 100 -17.01 10.39 -1.08
C LYS A 100 -15.91 10.71 -0.07
N LEU A 101 -15.96 11.88 0.57
CA LEU A 101 -15.00 12.28 1.60
C LEU A 101 -15.12 11.41 2.86
N LEU A 102 -16.35 11.16 3.32
CA LEU A 102 -16.62 10.27 4.46
C LEU A 102 -16.18 8.83 4.19
N GLU A 103 -16.45 8.31 2.99
CA GLU A 103 -15.98 6.98 2.56
C GLU A 103 -14.45 6.91 2.57
N ARG A 104 -13.78 7.94 2.04
CA ARG A 104 -12.32 8.02 2.05
C ARG A 104 -11.75 8.09 3.47
N GLN A 105 -12.40 8.81 4.37
CA GLN A 105 -12.05 8.87 5.79
C GLN A 105 -12.20 7.50 6.46
N ALA A 106 -13.29 6.79 6.18
CA ALA A 106 -13.53 5.46 6.70
C ALA A 106 -12.46 4.46 6.22
N LYS A 107 -12.10 4.49 4.93
CA LYS A 107 -11.03 3.65 4.35
C LYS A 107 -9.66 3.96 4.94
N LEU A 108 -9.33 5.24 5.10
CA LEU A 108 -8.05 5.69 5.66
C LEU A 108 -7.85 5.18 7.10
N ASN A 109 -8.92 5.22 7.89
CA ASN A 109 -8.90 4.84 9.30
C ASN A 109 -9.23 3.36 9.55
N GLY A 110 -9.71 2.64 8.53
CA GLY A 110 -10.17 1.26 8.65
C GLY A 110 -11.45 1.13 9.49
N TRP A 111 -12.34 2.13 9.40
CA TRP A 111 -13.66 2.11 10.04
C TRP A 111 -14.70 1.32 9.27
N GLU A 112 -14.43 1.02 7.99
CA GLU A 112 -15.23 0.05 7.26
C GLU A 112 -15.17 -1.30 7.99
N GLU A 113 -16.33 -1.93 8.14
CA GLU A 113 -16.43 -3.24 8.77
C GLU A 113 -15.44 -4.20 8.10
N ALA A 114 -14.74 -5.01 8.90
CA ALA A 114 -13.94 -6.08 8.33
C ALA A 114 -14.87 -7.00 7.56
N LEU A 115 -14.82 -6.96 6.22
CA LEU A 115 -15.56 -7.87 5.36
C LEU A 115 -15.24 -9.30 5.81
N LYS A 116 -16.23 -9.97 6.41
CA LYS A 116 -16.13 -11.38 6.75
C LYS A 116 -16.23 -12.17 5.45
N ALA A 117 -15.11 -12.30 4.75
CA ALA A 117 -15.00 -13.15 3.58
C ALA A 117 -14.94 -14.62 4.02
N GLU A 118 -16.02 -15.37 3.81
CA GLU A 118 -16.04 -16.82 3.97
C GLU A 118 -15.44 -17.47 2.71
N LEU A 119 -14.14 -17.75 2.75
CA LEU A 119 -13.44 -18.45 1.67
C LEU A 119 -13.72 -19.95 1.77
N SER A 120 -14.61 -20.44 0.91
CA SER A 120 -14.89 -21.86 0.75
C SER A 120 -14.40 -22.37 -0.60
N GLY A 121 -13.92 -23.61 -0.63
CA GLY A 121 -13.64 -24.34 -1.86
C GLY A 121 -14.92 -24.78 -2.58
N PRO A 122 -14.80 -25.44 -3.73
CA PRO A 122 -15.94 -25.94 -4.50
C PRO A 122 -16.92 -26.73 -3.61
N ASN A 123 -18.22 -26.45 -3.75
CA ASN A 123 -19.31 -27.04 -2.94
C ASN A 123 -19.21 -26.76 -1.43
N GLY A 124 -18.62 -25.65 -1.00
CA GLY A 124 -18.48 -25.33 0.43
C GLY A 124 -17.39 -26.14 1.14
N GLY A 125 -16.56 -26.86 0.39
CA GLY A 125 -15.49 -27.70 0.93
C GLY A 125 -14.22 -26.91 1.29
N PRO A 126 -13.16 -27.60 1.76
CA PRO A 126 -11.87 -26.98 2.00
C PRO A 126 -11.27 -26.35 0.72
N VAL A 127 -10.63 -25.19 0.84
CA VAL A 127 -9.89 -24.57 -0.28
C VAL A 127 -8.69 -25.45 -0.65
N PRO A 128 -8.64 -26.03 -1.87
CA PRO A 128 -7.57 -26.94 -2.25
C PRO A 128 -6.28 -26.15 -2.56
N ILE A 129 -5.33 -26.16 -1.63
CA ILE A 129 -3.99 -25.61 -1.86
C ILE A 129 -3.12 -26.70 -2.50
N ARG A 130 -2.86 -26.59 -3.82
CA ARG A 130 -1.92 -27.46 -4.54
C ARG A 130 -0.78 -26.64 -5.11
N GLY A 131 0.43 -27.19 -5.09
CA GLY A 131 1.55 -26.64 -5.86
C GLY A 131 1.27 -26.84 -7.35
N ALA A 132 1.16 -25.76 -8.11
CA ALA A 132 0.97 -25.78 -9.55
C ALA A 132 2.22 -25.29 -10.27
N SER A 133 2.53 -25.89 -11.42
CA SER A 133 3.48 -25.28 -12.36
C SER A 133 2.85 -24.07 -13.03
N LEU A 134 3.67 -23.15 -13.54
CA LEU A 134 3.22 -21.97 -14.31
C LEU A 134 2.28 -22.33 -15.48
N ALA A 135 2.50 -23.50 -16.09
CA ALA A 135 1.63 -24.01 -17.15
C ALA A 135 0.24 -24.40 -16.63
N GLN A 136 0.17 -25.05 -15.47
CA GLN A 136 -1.10 -25.44 -14.84
C GLN A 136 -1.89 -24.22 -14.33
N LEU A 137 -1.20 -23.19 -13.86
CA LEU A 137 -1.83 -21.93 -13.45
C LEU A 137 -2.46 -21.21 -14.65
N ARG A 138 -1.75 -21.12 -15.78
CA ARG A 138 -2.27 -20.51 -17.02
C ARG A 138 -3.49 -21.24 -17.57
N GLU A 139 -3.53 -22.56 -17.45
CA GLU A 139 -4.68 -23.36 -17.89
C GLU A 139 -5.90 -23.16 -16.97
N LEU A 140 -5.68 -23.05 -15.67
CA LEU A 140 -6.72 -22.73 -14.69
C LEU A 140 -7.32 -21.33 -14.91
N ILE A 141 -6.49 -20.32 -15.23
CA ILE A 141 -6.97 -18.96 -15.54
C ILE A 141 -7.86 -18.98 -16.79
N ARG A 142 -7.46 -19.68 -17.85
CA ARG A 142 -8.30 -19.84 -19.06
C ARG A 142 -9.60 -20.57 -18.79
N THR A 143 -9.58 -21.58 -17.92
CA THR A 143 -10.76 -22.40 -17.61
C THR A 143 -11.73 -21.67 -16.67
N ALA A 144 -11.22 -20.81 -15.78
CA ALA A 144 -12.02 -20.02 -14.86
C ALA A 144 -12.78 -18.86 -15.54
N GLY A 145 -12.53 -18.62 -16.83
CA GLY A 145 -13.01 -17.45 -17.56
C GLY A 145 -12.10 -16.26 -17.25
N ASP A 146 -11.58 -15.62 -18.30
CA ASP A 146 -11.13 -14.24 -18.18
C ASP A 146 -12.34 -13.42 -17.73
N PRO A 147 -12.22 -12.51 -16.75
CA PRO A 147 -13.25 -11.50 -16.53
C PRO A 147 -13.27 -10.61 -17.78
N ASP A 148 -14.20 -10.92 -18.68
CA ASP A 148 -14.75 -10.10 -19.76
C ASP A 148 -13.73 -9.24 -20.55
N GLU A 149 -13.28 -9.77 -21.69
CA GLU A 149 -13.01 -8.94 -22.88
C GLU A 149 -14.35 -8.55 -23.51
N ASP A 150 -15.13 -7.70 -22.84
CA ASP A 150 -16.28 -7.02 -23.44
C ASP A 150 -16.70 -5.88 -22.51
N ASP A 151 -16.02 -4.74 -22.62
CA ASP A 151 -16.61 -3.42 -22.39
C ASP A 151 -16.13 -2.53 -23.54
N GLU A 152 -16.94 -2.61 -24.61
CA GLU A 152 -17.36 -1.50 -25.46
C GLU A 152 -16.23 -0.60 -26.01
N GLU A 153 -15.88 -0.83 -27.29
CA GLU A 153 -15.46 0.26 -28.17
C GLU A 153 -16.59 1.30 -28.15
N GLU A 154 -16.47 2.30 -27.26
CA GLU A 154 -17.25 3.52 -27.33
C GLU A 154 -16.99 4.12 -28.71
N ASP A 155 -17.99 3.94 -29.58
CA ASP A 155 -18.28 4.76 -30.75
C ASP A 155 -18.31 6.22 -30.29
N LEU A 156 -17.15 6.85 -30.31
CA LEU A 156 -17.00 8.28 -30.14
C LEU A 156 -17.68 8.94 -31.33
N GLY A 157 -18.98 9.19 -31.16
CA GLY A 157 -19.79 10.01 -32.06
C GLY A 157 -19.04 11.31 -32.34
N ASP A 158 -18.54 11.41 -33.57
CA ASP A 158 -18.01 12.63 -34.17
C ASP A 158 -19.18 13.55 -34.51
N ASP A 159 -19.78 14.13 -33.46
CA ASP A 159 -20.62 15.32 -33.57
C ASP A 159 -19.70 16.55 -33.57
N THR A 160 -19.10 16.85 -34.72
CA THR A 160 -18.48 18.15 -34.99
C THR A 160 -19.18 18.88 -36.14
N ASP A 161 -20.47 19.16 -35.97
CA ASP A 161 -21.15 20.24 -36.67
C ASP A 161 -21.19 21.49 -35.78
N GLY A 162 -20.44 22.54 -36.14
CA GLY A 162 -20.53 23.83 -35.46
C GLY A 162 -19.45 24.86 -35.79
N ASP A 163 -19.52 25.41 -37.00
CA ASP A 163 -19.27 26.81 -37.37
C ASP A 163 -17.98 27.53 -36.88
N ALA A 164 -17.07 27.80 -37.83
CA ALA A 164 -16.63 29.17 -38.15
C ALA A 164 -15.58 29.15 -39.28
N ASP A 165 -15.99 29.46 -40.51
CA ASP A 165 -15.10 30.08 -41.51
C ASP A 165 -15.93 31.12 -42.27
N ASP A 166 -16.00 32.30 -41.65
CA ASP A 166 -16.32 33.58 -42.27
C ASP A 166 -14.97 34.29 -42.59
N ASP A 167 -14.96 35.04 -43.68
CA ASP A 167 -13.89 35.91 -44.19
C ASP A 167 -12.70 35.27 -44.93
N SER A 168 -12.81 35.17 -46.28
CA SER A 168 -12.11 36.07 -47.21
C SER A 168 -12.14 35.53 -48.66
N ASP A 169 -12.78 36.25 -49.59
CA ASP A 169 -12.16 36.58 -50.88
C ASP A 169 -13.03 37.56 -51.68
N ASP A 170 -12.52 38.79 -51.79
CA ASP A 170 -12.90 39.84 -52.73
C ASP A 170 -12.44 39.44 -54.15
N ALA A 171 -13.38 39.37 -55.11
CA ALA A 171 -13.12 39.54 -56.55
C ALA A 171 -14.41 39.89 -57.32
#